data_AF-A0A946CHY3-F1
#
_entry.id   AF-A0A946CHY3-F1
#
_cell.length_a   1.000
_cell.length_b   1.000
_cell.length_c   1.000
_cell.angle_alpha   90.00
_cell.angle_beta   90.00
_cell.angle_gamma   90.00
#
_symmetry.space_group_name_H-M   'P 1'
#
loop_
_entity.id
_entity.type
_entity.pdbx_description
1 polymer ?
#
loop_
_entity_poly.entity_id
_entity_poly.type
_entity_poly.pdbx_seq_one_letter_code
_entity_poly.pdbx_strand_id
1 'polypeptide(L)'
;FHNRTYAGTAAGSDAASTGAFVAPGGNLLTAAQVEADLESLFRRWRDGLGRHGMVVVEAHIADAALVAKRLGRSVTTWLEASHGYSNQYLVEAAVHRRVAARAGLQTRGAREFGIEIAGAPMMTIDHYDA
;
A
#
# COMPACT_ATOMS: atom_id res chain seq x y z
N PHE A 1 -5.41 -5.63 0.90
CA PHE A 1 -4.58 -5.41 -0.31
C PHE A 1 -3.11 -5.73 -0.07
N HIS A 2 -2.60 -5.57 1.15
CA HIS A 2 -1.24 -5.92 1.55
C HIS A 2 -0.92 -7.42 1.55
N ASN A 3 -1.88 -8.28 1.88
CA ASN A 3 -1.79 -9.75 1.80
C ASN A 3 -1.92 -10.32 0.36
N ARG A 4 -1.72 -9.48 -0.67
CA ARG A 4 -1.80 -9.95 -2.06
C ARG A 4 -0.62 -10.87 -2.38
N THR A 5 -0.86 -11.90 -3.16
CA THR A 5 0.23 -12.67 -3.80
C THR A 5 0.88 -11.81 -4.86
N TYR A 6 2.20 -11.62 -4.77
CA TYR A 6 2.97 -10.94 -5.82
C TYR A 6 2.95 -11.78 -7.10
N ALA A 7 2.40 -11.22 -8.18
CA ALA A 7 2.21 -11.95 -9.45
C ALA A 7 3.32 -11.69 -10.48
N GLY A 8 4.30 -10.84 -10.19
CA GLY A 8 5.42 -10.57 -11.10
C GLY A 8 5.04 -9.69 -12.30
N THR A 9 4.10 -8.76 -12.12
CA THR A 9 3.70 -7.80 -13.17
C THR A 9 4.92 -6.99 -13.65
N ALA A 10 5.02 -6.77 -14.97
CA ALA A 10 6.11 -5.97 -15.55
C ALA A 10 6.16 -4.57 -14.92
N ALA A 11 7.35 -4.16 -14.48
CA ALA A 11 7.54 -2.91 -13.76
C ALA A 11 7.21 -1.69 -14.63
N GLY A 12 6.53 -0.71 -14.02
CA GLY A 12 6.37 0.62 -14.61
C GLY A 12 7.64 1.47 -14.46
N SER A 13 7.66 2.64 -15.10
CA SER A 13 8.78 3.58 -15.01
C SER A 13 8.66 4.60 -13.85
N ASP A 14 7.49 4.71 -13.23
CA ASP A 14 7.19 5.75 -12.25
C ASP A 14 6.63 5.14 -10.94
N ALA A 15 7.47 5.14 -9.90
CA ALA A 15 7.18 4.59 -8.57
C ALA A 15 7.55 5.61 -7.49
N ALA A 16 6.76 5.62 -6.42
CA ALA A 16 6.86 6.60 -5.34
C ALA A 16 7.01 5.96 -3.95
N SER A 17 6.70 4.67 -3.79
CA SER A 17 6.88 4.00 -2.50
C SER A 17 8.33 3.96 -2.06
N THR A 18 8.57 4.23 -0.79
CA THR A 18 9.87 4.11 -0.12
C THR A 18 10.04 2.80 0.66
N GLY A 19 8.98 1.97 0.68
CA GLY A 19 8.98 0.67 1.33
C GLY A 19 10.06 -0.31 0.87
N ALA A 20 10.41 -1.23 1.77
CA ALA A 20 11.30 -2.36 1.48
C ALA A 20 10.47 -3.62 1.22
N PHE A 21 10.76 -4.29 0.10
CA PHE A 21 9.95 -5.40 -0.39
C PHE A 21 10.79 -6.61 -0.74
N VAL A 22 10.23 -7.79 -0.52
CA VAL A 22 10.90 -9.06 -0.80
C VAL A 22 9.95 -10.05 -1.46
N ALA A 23 10.42 -10.69 -2.53
CA ALA A 23 9.71 -11.76 -3.20
C ALA A 23 9.69 -13.02 -2.32
N PRO A 24 8.78 -13.99 -2.57
CA PRO A 24 8.74 -15.25 -1.80
C PRO A 24 10.08 -16.02 -1.80
N GLY A 25 10.90 -15.87 -2.85
CA GLY A 25 12.24 -16.45 -2.94
C GLY A 25 13.36 -15.67 -2.24
N GLY A 26 13.06 -14.60 -1.49
CA GLY A 26 14.04 -13.80 -0.76
C GLY A 26 14.71 -12.68 -1.56
N ASN A 27 14.47 -12.60 -2.88
CA ASN A 27 15.01 -11.53 -3.72
C ASN A 27 14.31 -10.19 -3.41
N LEU A 28 15.08 -9.11 -3.37
CA LEU A 28 14.53 -7.75 -3.23
C LEU A 28 13.65 -7.40 -4.43
N LEU A 29 12.55 -6.72 -4.15
CA LEU A 29 11.66 -6.14 -5.17
C LEU A 29 11.79 -4.61 -5.15
N THR A 30 11.73 -3.99 -6.32
CA THR A 30 11.67 -2.54 -6.44
C THR A 30 10.26 -2.03 -6.17
N ALA A 31 10.13 -0.77 -5.75
CA ALA A 31 8.83 -0.11 -5.62
C ALA A 31 8.02 -0.17 -6.93
N ALA A 32 8.67 -0.02 -8.08
CA ALA A 32 8.03 -0.09 -9.38
C ALA A 32 7.41 -1.46 -9.69
N GLN A 33 8.06 -2.55 -9.28
CA GLN A 33 7.50 -3.90 -9.40
C GLN A 33 6.27 -4.06 -8.51
N VAL A 34 6.36 -3.62 -7.26
CA VAL A 34 5.29 -3.78 -6.26
C VAL A 34 4.07 -2.92 -6.57
N GLU A 35 4.28 -1.70 -7.06
CA GLU A 35 3.22 -0.80 -7.49
C GLU A 35 2.53 -1.27 -8.78
N ALA A 36 3.28 -1.79 -9.76
CA ALA A 36 2.70 -2.36 -10.97
C ALA A 36 1.81 -3.57 -10.65
N ASP A 37 2.24 -4.40 -9.71
CA ASP A 37 1.46 -5.54 -9.25
C ASP A 37 0.19 -5.13 -8.49
N LEU A 38 0.28 -4.09 -7.65
CA LEU A 38 -0.87 -3.47 -6.99
C LEU A 38 -1.85 -2.85 -8.01
N GLU A 39 -1.35 -2.19 -9.05
CA GLU A 39 -2.17 -1.61 -10.11
C GLU A 39 -2.92 -2.70 -10.89
N SER A 40 -2.22 -3.79 -11.22
CA SER A 40 -2.80 -4.98 -11.84
C SER A 40 -3.92 -5.58 -10.97
N LEU A 41 -3.71 -5.65 -9.65
CA LEU A 41 -4.75 -6.07 -8.71
C LEU A 41 -5.96 -5.13 -8.73
N PHE A 42 -5.74 -3.82 -8.67
CA PHE A 42 -6.83 -2.84 -8.71
C PHE A 42 -7.62 -2.88 -10.02
N ARG A 43 -6.97 -3.07 -11.17
CA ARG A 43 -7.66 -3.24 -12.45
C ARG A 43 -8.62 -4.44 -12.43
N ARG A 44 -8.17 -5.58 -11.90
CA ARG A 44 -9.03 -6.76 -11.73
C ARG A 44 -10.24 -6.49 -10.85
N TRP A 45 -10.06 -5.72 -9.76
CA TRP A 45 -11.17 -5.31 -8.91
C TRP A 45 -12.13 -4.36 -9.61
N ARG A 46 -11.59 -3.33 -10.28
CA ARG A 46 -12.36 -2.33 -11.04
C ARG A 46 -13.31 -3.00 -12.03
N ASP A 47 -12.83 -3.99 -12.77
CA ASP A 47 -13.61 -4.68 -13.80
C ASP A 47 -14.84 -5.43 -13.21
N GLY A 48 -14.86 -5.68 -11.91
CA GLY A 48 -15.99 -6.28 -11.17
C GLY A 48 -16.83 -5.30 -10.35
N LEU A 49 -16.54 -3.99 -10.34
CA LEU A 49 -17.27 -3.03 -9.52
C LEU A 49 -18.63 -2.67 -10.14
N GLY A 50 -19.67 -2.73 -9.32
CA GLY A 50 -20.99 -2.19 -9.64
C GLY A 50 -21.16 -0.74 -9.20
N ARG A 51 -22.40 -0.23 -9.25
CA ARG A 51 -22.77 1.17 -8.92
C ARG A 51 -22.35 1.68 -7.53
N HIS A 52 -22.02 0.78 -6.61
CA HIS A 52 -21.69 1.11 -5.22
C HIS A 52 -20.19 1.15 -4.95
N GLY A 53 -19.37 0.78 -5.94
CA GLY A 53 -17.92 0.76 -5.78
C GLY A 53 -17.42 -0.27 -4.77
N MET A 54 -16.31 0.05 -4.10
CA MET A 54 -15.60 -0.80 -3.16
C MET A 54 -15.10 0.00 -1.97
N VAL A 55 -15.36 -0.50 -0.76
CA VAL A 55 -14.73 0.00 0.46
C VAL A 55 -13.50 -0.84 0.76
N VAL A 56 -12.35 -0.18 0.92
CA VAL A 56 -11.06 -0.79 1.22
C VAL A 56 -10.61 -0.33 2.60
N VAL A 57 -10.38 -1.29 3.50
CA VAL A 57 -9.70 -1.07 4.78
C VAL A 57 -8.28 -1.59 4.63
N GLU A 58 -7.29 -0.72 4.77
CA GLU A 58 -5.91 -1.05 4.43
C GLU A 58 -4.92 -0.47 5.43
N ALA A 59 -3.88 -1.26 5.75
CA ALA A 59 -2.74 -0.82 6.53
C ALA A 59 -1.64 -0.25 5.62
N HIS A 60 -0.85 0.67 6.16
CA HIS A 60 0.18 1.39 5.39
C HIS A 60 1.49 1.49 6.15
N ILE A 61 2.57 1.58 5.38
CA ILE A 61 3.87 2.00 5.88
C ILE A 61 3.96 3.53 5.96
N ALA A 62 4.91 4.02 6.76
CA ALA A 62 5.31 5.41 6.85
C ALA A 62 6.78 5.59 6.42
N ASP A 63 7.14 6.83 6.09
CA ASP A 63 8.53 7.19 5.78
C ASP A 63 9.47 6.82 6.97
N ALA A 64 10.56 6.12 6.67
CA ALA A 64 11.47 5.63 7.69
C ALA A 64 12.10 6.75 8.54
N ALA A 65 12.31 7.94 7.99
CA ALA A 65 12.81 9.10 8.73
C ALA A 65 11.74 9.69 9.67
N LEU A 66 10.44 9.58 9.33
CA LEU A 66 9.36 9.90 10.26
C LEU A 66 9.27 8.89 11.39
N VAL A 67 9.36 7.59 11.07
CA VAL A 67 9.34 6.51 12.06
C VAL A 67 10.53 6.59 13.01
N ALA A 68 11.72 6.92 12.50
CA ALA A 68 12.94 7.08 13.30
C ALA A 68 12.81 8.14 14.41
N LYS A 69 12.07 9.22 14.16
CA LYS A 69 11.80 10.28 15.16
C LYS A 69 10.88 9.81 16.30
N ARG A 70 10.27 8.63 16.17
CA ARG A 70 9.23 8.08 17.06
C ARG A 70 9.63 6.72 17.65
N LEU A 71 10.89 6.34 17.56
CA LEU A 71 11.42 5.11 18.17
C LEU A 71 11.09 5.08 19.67
N GLY A 72 10.68 3.91 20.15
CA GLY A 72 10.23 3.70 21.54
C GLY A 72 8.85 4.29 21.87
N ARG A 73 8.22 5.03 20.95
CA ARG A 73 6.89 5.63 21.12
C ARG A 73 5.86 5.13 20.12
N SER A 74 6.29 4.31 19.16
CA SER A 74 5.45 3.74 18.12
C SER A 74 5.79 2.27 17.89
N VAL A 75 4.77 1.48 17.56
CA VAL A 75 4.88 0.08 17.12
C VAL A 75 5.21 -0.07 15.63
N THR A 76 5.27 1.05 14.88
CA THR A 76 5.40 1.06 13.42
C THR A 76 6.61 0.26 12.92
N THR A 77 7.78 0.40 13.56
CA THR A 77 9.00 -0.32 13.13
C THR A 77 8.82 -1.84 13.11
N TRP A 78 8.26 -2.42 14.17
CA TRP A 78 8.03 -3.86 14.24
C TRP A 78 6.88 -4.30 13.32
N LEU A 79 5.82 -3.49 13.22
CA LEU A 79 4.69 -3.78 12.33
C LEU A 79 5.14 -3.87 10.87
N GLU A 80 5.84 -2.85 10.37
CA GLU A 80 6.31 -2.81 8.99
C GLU A 80 7.33 -3.92 8.71
N ALA A 81 8.26 -4.17 9.64
CA ALA A 81 9.25 -5.23 9.49
C ALA A 81 8.58 -6.62 9.44
N SER A 82 7.64 -6.91 10.34
CA SER A 82 6.95 -8.21 10.37
C SER A 82 6.10 -8.46 9.12
N HIS A 83 5.48 -7.43 8.55
CA HIS A 83 4.79 -7.52 7.26
C HIS A 83 5.78 -7.76 6.12
N GLY A 84 6.87 -7.01 6.06
CA GLY A 84 7.92 -7.21 5.05
C GLY A 84 8.53 -8.62 5.09
N TYR A 85 8.84 -9.13 6.29
CA TYR A 85 9.38 -10.49 6.48
C TYR A 85 8.40 -11.61 6.11
N SER A 86 7.10 -11.32 6.10
CA SER A 86 6.06 -12.29 5.75
C SER A 86 5.56 -12.14 4.31
N ASN A 87 6.34 -11.48 3.45
CA ASN A 87 5.99 -11.21 2.05
C ASN A 87 4.65 -10.45 1.90
N GLN A 88 4.34 -9.55 2.82
CA GLN A 88 3.22 -8.64 2.69
C GLN A 88 3.71 -7.29 2.14
N TYR A 89 2.92 -6.70 1.26
CA TYR A 89 3.36 -5.61 0.39
C TYR A 89 2.64 -4.30 0.72
N LEU A 90 2.88 -3.79 1.93
CA LEU A 90 2.37 -2.49 2.39
C LEU A 90 3.03 -1.34 1.63
N VAL A 91 2.24 -0.36 1.19
CA VAL A 91 2.75 0.91 0.63
C VAL A 91 2.14 2.07 1.42
N GLU A 92 2.73 3.26 1.31
CA GLU A 92 2.21 4.47 1.95
C GLU A 92 0.77 4.76 1.46
N ALA A 93 -0.07 5.34 2.32
CA ALA A 93 -1.46 5.63 1.99
C ALA A 93 -1.62 6.47 0.69
N ALA A 94 -0.76 7.47 0.50
CA ALA A 94 -0.73 8.27 -0.71
C ALA A 94 -0.36 7.46 -1.95
N VAL A 95 0.59 6.53 -1.84
CA VAL A 95 0.99 5.65 -2.95
C VAL A 95 -0.13 4.68 -3.28
N HIS A 96 -0.79 4.09 -2.27
CA HIS A 96 -1.92 3.20 -2.46
C HIS A 96 -3.05 3.86 -3.27
N ARG A 97 -3.45 5.09 -2.90
CA ARG A 97 -4.47 5.88 -3.62
C ARG A 97 -4.02 6.32 -5.01
N ARG A 98 -2.74 6.66 -5.18
CA ARG A 98 -2.17 6.98 -6.48
C ARG A 98 -2.25 5.78 -7.43
N VAL A 99 -1.89 4.59 -6.95
CA VAL A 99 -2.02 3.34 -7.73
C VAL A 99 -3.50 3.02 -8.00
N ALA A 100 -4.35 3.25 -7.01
CA ALA A 100 -5.79 3.52 -7.09
C ALA A 100 -6.23 4.15 -8.42
N ALA A 101 -5.86 5.43 -8.52
CA ALA A 101 -6.20 6.29 -9.63
C ALA A 101 -5.62 5.82 -10.97
N ARG A 102 -4.37 5.29 -11.01
CA ARG A 102 -3.78 4.72 -12.24
C ARG A 102 -4.55 3.51 -12.76
N ALA A 103 -5.16 2.73 -11.88
CA ALA A 103 -6.02 1.64 -12.26
C ALA A 103 -7.40 2.11 -12.77
N GLY A 104 -7.72 3.41 -12.67
CA GLY A 104 -9.00 3.98 -13.07
C GLY A 104 -10.03 4.03 -11.93
N LEU A 105 -9.61 3.90 -10.66
CA LEU A 105 -10.50 4.03 -9.51
C LEU A 105 -10.47 5.45 -8.95
N GLN A 106 -11.64 6.02 -8.65
CA GLN A 106 -11.80 7.34 -8.07
C GLN A 106 -12.19 7.25 -6.60
N THR A 107 -11.54 8.04 -5.73
CA THR A 107 -11.88 8.10 -4.31
C THR A 107 -13.13 8.94 -4.07
N ARG A 108 -14.18 8.33 -3.50
CA ARG A 108 -15.41 9.01 -3.07
C ARG A 108 -15.35 9.52 -1.65
N GLY A 109 -14.63 8.80 -0.79
CA GLY A 109 -14.46 9.16 0.61
C GLY A 109 -13.27 8.44 1.20
N ALA A 110 -12.63 9.07 2.18
CA ALA A 110 -11.49 8.50 2.88
C ALA A 110 -11.54 8.86 4.37
N ARG A 111 -11.02 7.95 5.20
CA ARG A 111 -10.70 8.18 6.62
C ARG A 111 -9.31 7.64 6.89
N GLU A 112 -8.55 8.35 7.71
CA GLU A 112 -7.16 8.04 8.04
C GLU A 112 -7.00 7.89 9.55
N PHE A 113 -6.22 6.91 9.97
CA PHE A 113 -6.02 6.57 11.36
C PHE A 113 -4.52 6.40 11.68
N GLY A 114 -4.15 6.58 12.94
CA GLY A 114 -2.80 6.32 13.43
C GLY A 114 -1.75 7.39 13.08
N ILE A 115 -2.15 8.55 12.55
CA ILE A 115 -1.24 9.67 12.24
C ILE A 115 -0.46 10.10 13.48
N GLU A 116 -1.11 10.20 14.63
CA GLU A 116 -0.45 10.58 15.89
C GLU A 116 0.59 9.56 16.37
N ILE A 117 0.51 8.31 15.90
CA ILE A 117 1.39 7.21 16.26
C ILE A 117 2.62 7.21 15.34
N ALA A 118 2.42 7.21 14.02
CA ALA A 118 3.49 7.04 13.03
C ALA A 118 3.99 8.35 12.39
N GLY A 119 3.26 9.45 12.55
CA GLY A 119 3.50 10.70 11.80
C GLY A 119 2.94 10.69 10.38
N ALA A 120 2.30 9.59 9.96
CA ALA A 120 1.60 9.39 8.71
C ALA A 120 0.44 8.40 8.93
N PRO A 121 -0.55 8.30 8.02
CA PRO A 121 -1.63 7.34 8.14
C PRO A 121 -1.09 5.90 8.22
N MET A 122 -1.39 5.19 9.32
CA MET A 122 -1.07 3.77 9.46
C MET A 122 -2.17 2.88 8.88
N MET A 123 -3.40 3.40 8.83
CA MET A 123 -4.55 2.68 8.30
C MET A 123 -5.49 3.67 7.61
N THR A 124 -6.10 3.24 6.52
CA THR A 124 -7.17 3.99 5.85
C THR A 124 -8.43 3.16 5.71
N ILE A 125 -9.55 3.86 5.60
CA ILE A 125 -10.78 3.35 5.02
C ILE A 125 -11.05 4.23 3.80
N ASP A 126 -10.92 3.68 2.61
CA ASP A 126 -11.17 4.38 1.35
C ASP A 126 -12.38 3.77 0.63
N HIS A 127 -13.26 4.61 0.09
CA HIS A 127 -14.35 4.19 -0.80
C HIS A 127 -13.99 4.59 -2.23
N TYR A 128 -13.88 3.61 -3.12
CA TYR A 128 -13.54 3.78 -4.53
C TYR A 128 -14.71 3.44 -5.46
N ASP A 129 -14.87 4.21 -6.52
CA ASP A 129 -15.73 3.90 -7.67
C ASP A 129 -14.91 3.74 -8.95
N ALA A 130 -15.46 3.04 -9.95
CA ALA A 130 -14.87 2.88 -11.29
C ALA A 130 -15.28 4.01 -12.25
#